data_AF-A0A7Y2K7J1-F1
#
_entry.id   AF-A0A7Y2K7J1-F1
#
_cell.length_a   1.000
_cell.length_b   1.000
_cell.length_c   1.000
_cell.angle_alpha   90.00
_cell.angle_beta   90.00
_cell.angle_gamma   90.00
#
_symmetry.space_group_name_H-M   'P 1'
#
loop_
_entity.id
_entity.type
_entity.pdbx_description
1 polymer ?
#
loop_
_entity_poly.entity_id
_entity_poly.type
_entity_poly.pdbx_seq_one_letter_code
_entity_poly.pdbx_strand_id
1 'polypeptide(L)'
;LLNLAKELDALRFRAPKQINEVIENLGKEFKVEIVDIDSIFRAHSPNGIVGYDLTVDHLHPNIEGYSLISKSFFNKMEELNYLPLGVKLELSIDEQDSILGYNFPFTKLDSTIAEMQIIQLTGAYPFVPKGTPNYKKINYKIDTFIDSLSLSVINKDIKWETAHVNLAERYYNQGNFENFIKEAETIIQERPYFDQPYEFLITKLVDAGFVNEAIPYLYKLYSFKPSYFATKWLGQSLLYNRDYKNSLKYLREAVLFSEADSQTWYNLGGAYYYNGQIKEALNALTNSLNLNPDNKLAKDFYEQIMSLPK
;
A
#
# COMPACT_ATOMS: atom_id res chain seq x y z
N LEU A 1 -27.54 -35.77 3.87
CA LEU A 1 -26.38 -36.65 3.63
C LEU A 1 -25.05 -35.96 3.99
N LEU A 2 -24.73 -34.79 3.42
CA LEU A 2 -23.46 -34.09 3.71
C LEU A 2 -23.29 -33.65 5.18
N ASN A 3 -24.34 -33.13 5.82
CA ASN A 3 -24.28 -32.80 7.25
C ASN A 3 -24.00 -34.04 8.12
N LEU A 4 -24.64 -35.17 7.81
CA LEU A 4 -24.43 -36.42 8.55
C LEU A 4 -23.00 -36.96 8.33
N ALA A 5 -22.46 -36.84 7.11
CA ALA A 5 -21.08 -37.19 6.83
C ALA A 5 -20.08 -36.33 7.63
N LYS A 6 -20.35 -35.03 7.78
CA LYS A 6 -19.55 -34.12 8.62
C LYS A 6 -19.62 -34.52 10.10
N GLU A 7 -20.82 -34.75 10.63
CA GLU A 7 -21.00 -35.06 12.06
C GLU A 7 -20.47 -36.43 12.48
N LEU A 8 -20.48 -37.40 11.55
CA LEU A 8 -19.99 -38.76 11.76
C LEU A 8 -18.52 -38.96 11.35
N ASP A 9 -17.81 -37.90 10.98
CA ASP A 9 -16.39 -37.99 10.63
C ASP A 9 -15.58 -38.41 11.87
N ALA A 10 -14.98 -39.61 11.79
CA ALA A 10 -14.17 -40.18 12.86
C ALA A 10 -12.83 -39.44 13.03
N LEU A 11 -12.38 -38.69 12.01
CA LEU A 11 -11.18 -37.86 12.04
C LEU A 11 -11.58 -36.40 11.83
N ARG A 12 -11.99 -35.75 12.92
CA ARG A 12 -12.56 -34.39 12.88
C ARG A 12 -11.52 -33.34 12.45
N PHE A 13 -11.47 -33.04 11.15
CA PHE A 13 -10.78 -31.87 10.61
C PHE A 13 -11.67 -30.61 10.56
N ARG A 14 -12.97 -30.75 10.85
CA ARG A 14 -13.95 -29.66 10.87
C ARG A 14 -14.67 -29.59 12.20
N ALA A 15 -15.04 -28.38 12.61
CA ALA A 15 -15.86 -28.15 13.80
C ALA A 15 -17.23 -28.84 13.65
N PRO A 16 -17.67 -29.65 14.63
CA PRO A 16 -19.01 -30.23 14.63
C PRO A 16 -20.07 -29.13 14.81
N LYS A 17 -21.29 -29.38 14.34
CA LYS A 17 -22.42 -28.43 14.49
C LYS A 17 -22.65 -28.00 15.95
N GLN A 18 -22.37 -28.90 16.90
CA GLN A 18 -22.48 -28.62 18.32
C GLN A 18 -21.67 -27.39 18.78
N ILE A 19 -20.52 -27.09 18.15
CA ILE A 19 -19.75 -25.89 18.49
C ILE A 19 -20.55 -24.63 18.14
N ASN A 20 -21.15 -24.58 16.95
CA ASN A 20 -21.98 -23.44 16.54
C ASN A 20 -23.23 -23.31 17.41
N GLU A 21 -23.87 -24.42 17.77
CA GLU A 21 -25.01 -24.42 18.69
C GLU A 21 -24.64 -23.85 20.07
N VAL A 22 -23.46 -24.19 20.59
CA VAL A 22 -22.94 -23.61 21.84
C VAL A 22 -22.69 -22.11 21.68
N ILE A 23 -22.07 -21.66 20.58
CA ILE A 23 -21.83 -20.24 20.30
C ILE A 23 -23.16 -19.46 20.23
N GLU A 24 -24.16 -19.98 19.52
CA GLU A 24 -25.50 -19.37 19.42
C GLU A 24 -26.20 -19.29 20.78
N ASN A 25 -26.11 -20.35 21.59
CA ASN A 25 -26.72 -20.38 22.92
C ASN A 25 -26.04 -19.37 23.87
N LEU A 26 -24.71 -19.31 23.86
CA LEU A 26 -23.96 -18.33 24.64
C LEU A 26 -24.26 -16.90 24.15
N GLY A 27 -24.37 -16.68 22.83
CA GLY A 27 -24.79 -15.40 22.27
C GLY A 27 -26.13 -14.92 22.82
N LYS A 28 -27.12 -15.82 22.87
CA LYS A 28 -28.44 -15.53 23.47
C LYS A 28 -28.36 -15.27 24.97
N GLU A 29 -27.61 -16.10 25.71
CA GLU A 29 -27.43 -15.99 27.17
C GLU A 29 -26.79 -14.66 27.56
N PHE A 30 -25.68 -14.30 26.92
CA PHE A 30 -24.90 -13.10 27.20
C PHE A 30 -25.38 -11.87 26.44
N LYS A 31 -26.45 -11.98 25.63
CA LYS A 31 -26.98 -10.93 24.76
C LYS A 31 -25.91 -10.34 23.83
N VAL A 32 -25.06 -11.21 23.32
CA VAL A 32 -24.05 -10.89 22.30
C VAL A 32 -24.60 -11.36 20.96
N GLU A 33 -24.63 -10.44 20.01
CA GLU A 33 -25.08 -10.78 18.66
C GLU A 33 -24.06 -11.68 17.96
N ILE A 34 -24.57 -12.70 17.27
CA ILE A 34 -23.77 -13.62 16.46
C ILE A 34 -24.02 -13.33 14.98
N VAL A 35 -22.94 -13.12 14.23
CA VAL A 35 -22.98 -13.04 12.76
C VAL A 35 -22.83 -14.46 12.20
N ASP A 36 -23.90 -15.01 11.63
CA ASP A 36 -23.93 -16.38 11.09
C ASP A 36 -23.24 -16.47 9.71
N ILE A 37 -21.90 -16.46 9.74
CA ILE A 37 -21.06 -16.59 8.54
C ILE A 37 -21.31 -17.91 7.81
N ASP A 38 -21.64 -19.01 8.51
CA ASP A 38 -21.88 -20.30 7.87
C ASP A 38 -23.11 -20.25 6.96
N SER A 39 -24.22 -19.67 7.43
CA SER A 39 -25.40 -19.46 6.59
C SER A 39 -25.14 -18.46 5.46
N ILE A 40 -24.38 -17.40 5.72
CA ILE A 40 -24.03 -16.40 4.69
C ILE A 40 -23.17 -17.03 3.57
N PHE A 41 -22.14 -17.80 3.92
CA PHE A 41 -21.30 -18.49 2.94
C PHE A 41 -22.11 -19.50 2.14
N ARG A 42 -22.95 -20.32 2.80
CA ARG A 42 -23.86 -21.24 2.09
C ARG A 42 -24.78 -20.51 1.12
N ALA A 43 -25.31 -19.34 1.49
CA ALA A 43 -26.18 -18.57 0.60
C ALA A 43 -25.45 -18.02 -0.64
N HIS A 44 -24.13 -17.79 -0.55
CA HIS A 44 -23.30 -17.26 -1.64
C HIS A 44 -22.57 -18.34 -2.44
N SER A 45 -22.64 -19.60 -2.00
CA SER A 45 -21.99 -20.71 -2.67
C SER A 45 -22.94 -21.53 -3.55
N PRO A 46 -22.47 -22.02 -4.72
CA PRO A 46 -23.27 -22.87 -5.60
C PRO A 46 -23.86 -24.09 -4.85
N ASN A 47 -25.17 -24.28 -4.98
CA ASN A 47 -25.93 -25.37 -4.36
C ASN A 47 -25.83 -25.40 -2.81
N GLY A 48 -25.43 -24.31 -2.16
CA GLY A 48 -25.25 -24.27 -0.71
C GLY A 48 -24.00 -25.00 -0.21
N ILE A 49 -23.03 -25.29 -1.08
CA ILE A 49 -21.80 -26.01 -0.74
C ILE A 49 -20.62 -25.07 -0.86
N VAL A 50 -20.11 -24.62 0.29
CA VAL A 50 -18.92 -23.77 0.36
C VAL A 50 -17.71 -24.51 -0.20
N GLY A 51 -17.07 -23.92 -1.20
CA GLY A 51 -15.87 -24.47 -1.83
C GLY A 51 -14.94 -23.38 -2.33
N TYR A 52 -14.24 -23.69 -3.42
CA TYR A 52 -13.19 -22.83 -3.98
C TYR A 52 -13.67 -21.46 -4.48
N ASP A 53 -14.98 -21.22 -4.51
CA ASP A 53 -15.59 -19.91 -4.72
C ASP A 53 -15.29 -18.93 -3.57
N LEU A 54 -15.22 -19.41 -2.32
CA LEU A 54 -15.01 -18.58 -1.13
C LEU A 54 -13.82 -19.02 -0.27
N THR A 55 -13.18 -20.15 -0.57
CA THR A 55 -12.05 -20.68 0.22
C THR A 55 -10.88 -21.10 -0.66
N VAL A 56 -9.66 -21.03 -0.13
CA VAL A 56 -8.46 -21.54 -0.81
C VAL A 56 -8.19 -23.01 -0.51
N ASP A 57 -8.77 -23.51 0.59
CA ASP A 57 -8.77 -24.93 0.96
C ASP A 57 -10.04 -25.28 1.75
N HIS A 58 -9.97 -26.29 2.62
CA HIS A 58 -11.11 -26.76 3.41
C HIS A 58 -11.45 -25.89 4.64
N LEU A 59 -10.65 -24.87 4.97
CA LEU A 59 -10.84 -24.05 6.17
C LEU A 59 -10.47 -22.55 6.02
N HIS A 60 -9.61 -22.17 5.07
CA HIS A 60 -9.17 -20.78 4.90
C HIS A 60 -9.98 -20.05 3.82
N PRO A 61 -10.65 -18.92 4.14
CA PRO A 61 -11.30 -18.07 3.13
C PRO A 61 -10.29 -17.52 2.09
N ASN A 62 -10.75 -17.34 0.85
CA ASN A 62 -10.06 -16.52 -0.14
C ASN A 62 -10.41 -15.03 0.06
N ILE A 63 -9.96 -14.14 -0.83
CA ILE A 63 -10.19 -12.70 -0.68
C ILE A 63 -11.69 -12.35 -0.74
N GLU A 64 -12.46 -13.06 -1.56
CA GLU A 64 -13.91 -12.92 -1.66
C GLU A 64 -14.61 -13.39 -0.37
N GLY A 65 -14.17 -14.51 0.20
CA GLY A 65 -14.66 -15.03 1.48
C GLY A 65 -14.36 -14.07 2.63
N TYR A 66 -13.14 -13.54 2.73
CA TYR A 66 -12.80 -12.52 3.73
C TYR A 66 -13.61 -11.22 3.54
N SER A 67 -13.83 -10.79 2.30
CA SER A 67 -14.68 -9.64 1.99
C SER A 67 -16.11 -9.84 2.49
N LEU A 68 -16.69 -11.02 2.23
CA LEU A 68 -18.05 -11.34 2.68
C LEU A 68 -18.16 -11.41 4.21
N ILE A 69 -17.14 -11.95 4.89
CA ILE A 69 -17.06 -11.92 6.37
C ILE A 69 -17.05 -10.46 6.84
N SER A 70 -16.13 -9.65 6.33
CA SER A 70 -15.97 -8.24 6.72
C SER A 70 -17.27 -7.46 6.56
N LYS A 71 -17.90 -7.56 5.39
CA LYS A 71 -19.17 -6.87 5.08
C LYS A 71 -20.31 -7.33 6.01
N SER A 72 -20.36 -8.62 6.34
CA SER A 72 -21.38 -9.16 7.25
C SER A 72 -21.24 -8.61 8.66
N PHE A 73 -20.02 -8.53 9.19
CA PHE A 73 -19.76 -7.91 10.48
C PHE A 73 -20.04 -6.41 10.46
N PHE A 74 -19.60 -5.69 9.42
CA PHE A 74 -19.84 -4.25 9.28
C PHE A 74 -21.33 -3.92 9.28
N ASN A 75 -22.12 -4.61 8.44
CA ASN A 75 -23.56 -4.41 8.35
C ASN A 75 -24.25 -4.67 9.69
N LYS A 76 -23.81 -5.70 10.42
CA LYS A 76 -24.39 -6.00 11.75
C LYS A 76 -24.00 -4.93 12.78
N MET A 77 -22.77 -4.44 12.75
CA MET A 77 -22.34 -3.34 13.62
C MET A 77 -23.12 -2.05 13.32
N GLU A 78 -23.43 -1.78 12.05
CA GLU A 78 -24.27 -0.65 11.67
C GLU A 78 -25.71 -0.81 12.18
N GLU A 79 -26.33 -1.98 11.96
CA GLU A 79 -27.68 -2.32 12.46
C GLU A 79 -27.80 -2.08 13.98
N LEU A 80 -26.77 -2.49 14.73
CA LEU A 80 -26.73 -2.39 16.19
C LEU A 80 -26.22 -1.05 16.72
N ASN A 81 -25.86 -0.10 15.84
CA ASN A 81 -25.24 1.18 16.21
C ASN A 81 -23.94 1.02 17.03
N TYR A 82 -23.11 0.03 16.68
CA TYR A 82 -21.79 -0.21 17.29
C TYR A 82 -20.64 0.51 16.60
N LEU A 83 -20.88 1.11 15.43
CA LEU A 83 -19.90 1.95 14.78
C LEU A 83 -19.62 3.22 15.61
N PRO A 84 -18.37 3.72 15.63
CA PRO A 84 -18.03 4.93 16.35
C PRO A 84 -18.82 6.13 15.82
N LEU A 85 -19.17 7.05 16.72
CA LEU A 85 -19.78 8.32 16.35
C LEU A 85 -18.78 9.12 15.50
N GLY A 86 -19.18 9.46 14.27
CA GLY A 86 -18.33 10.17 13.33
C GLY A 86 -19.13 10.74 12.17
N VAL A 87 -18.49 11.58 11.38
CA VAL A 87 -19.08 12.08 10.14
C VAL A 87 -19.09 10.93 9.14
N LYS A 88 -20.29 10.46 8.78
CA LYS A 88 -20.45 9.54 7.65
C LYS A 88 -20.06 10.29 6.38
N LEU A 89 -19.22 9.64 5.55
CA LEU A 89 -18.89 10.17 4.23
C LEU A 89 -20.17 10.27 3.40
N GLU A 90 -20.27 11.29 2.54
CA GLU A 90 -21.32 11.40 1.53
C GLU A 90 -21.04 10.44 0.35
N LEU A 91 -20.84 9.15 0.66
CA LEU A 91 -20.61 8.08 -0.30
C LEU A 91 -21.49 6.88 0.08
N SER A 92 -22.12 6.27 -0.91
CA SER A 92 -22.80 4.99 -0.74
C SER A 92 -21.80 3.89 -0.34
N ILE A 93 -22.32 2.81 0.27
CA ILE A 93 -21.50 1.65 0.65
C ILE A 93 -20.82 1.04 -0.58
N ASP A 94 -21.52 0.95 -1.71
CA ASP A 94 -20.96 0.39 -2.95
C ASP A 94 -19.84 1.26 -3.53
N GLU A 95 -19.94 2.59 -3.43
CA GLU A 95 -18.84 3.49 -3.80
C GLU A 95 -17.63 3.29 -2.89
N GLN A 96 -17.84 3.14 -1.58
CA GLN A 96 -16.77 2.87 -0.63
C GLN A 96 -16.09 1.53 -0.89
N ASP A 97 -16.87 0.47 -1.14
CA ASP A 97 -16.36 -0.87 -1.50
C ASP A 97 -15.57 -0.82 -2.81
N SER A 98 -16.04 -0.07 -3.81
CA SER A 98 -15.32 0.11 -5.07
C SER A 98 -14.00 0.83 -4.88
N ILE A 99 -13.96 1.86 -4.03
CA ILE A 99 -12.73 2.60 -3.69
C ILE A 99 -11.76 1.67 -2.94
N LEU A 100 -12.27 0.89 -1.98
CA LEU A 100 -11.46 -0.07 -1.24
C LEU A 100 -10.88 -1.12 -2.19
N GLY A 101 -11.69 -1.71 -3.07
CA GLY A 101 -11.23 -2.72 -4.03
C GLY A 101 -10.17 -2.18 -5.00
N TYR A 102 -10.30 -0.92 -5.43
CA TYR A 102 -9.32 -0.29 -6.32
C TYR A 102 -7.98 0.02 -5.62
N ASN A 103 -8.02 0.39 -4.34
CA ASN A 103 -6.85 0.80 -3.55
C ASN A 103 -6.35 -0.30 -2.59
N PHE A 104 -6.90 -1.52 -2.66
CA PHE A 104 -6.51 -2.58 -1.74
C PHE A 104 -5.05 -2.95 -2.01
N PRO A 105 -4.16 -2.91 -0.99
CA PRO A 105 -2.73 -3.15 -1.16
C PRO A 105 -2.43 -4.64 -1.27
N PHE A 106 -2.89 -5.23 -2.36
CA PHE A 106 -2.74 -6.63 -2.70
C PHE A 106 -2.76 -6.73 -4.22
N THR A 107 -1.64 -7.13 -4.81
CA THR A 107 -1.46 -7.10 -6.26
C THR A 107 -1.54 -8.50 -6.86
N LYS A 108 -1.45 -8.58 -8.19
CA LYS A 108 -1.37 -9.88 -8.88
C LYS A 108 -0.15 -10.68 -8.42
N LEU A 109 0.94 -10.02 -8.01
CA LEU A 109 2.11 -10.69 -7.46
C LEU A 109 1.76 -11.46 -6.18
N ASP A 110 1.01 -10.86 -5.26
CA ASP A 110 0.58 -11.51 -4.03
C ASP A 110 -0.29 -12.74 -4.30
N SER A 111 -1.28 -12.61 -5.19
CA SER A 111 -2.11 -13.73 -5.61
C SER A 111 -1.28 -14.88 -6.21
N THR A 112 -0.30 -14.57 -7.07
CA THR A 112 0.53 -15.59 -7.70
C THR A 112 1.49 -16.24 -6.70
N ILE A 113 2.07 -15.48 -5.76
CA ILE A 113 2.87 -16.04 -4.66
C ILE A 113 2.02 -17.00 -3.82
N ALA A 114 0.81 -16.59 -3.44
CA ALA A 114 -0.12 -17.42 -2.68
C ALA A 114 -0.50 -18.70 -3.44
N GLU A 115 -0.81 -18.59 -4.74
CA GLU A 115 -1.11 -19.72 -5.60
C GLU A 115 0.06 -20.71 -5.66
N MET A 116 1.28 -20.22 -5.87
CA MET A 116 2.48 -21.07 -5.89
C MET A 116 2.75 -21.74 -4.53
N GLN A 117 2.49 -21.04 -3.43
CA GLN A 117 2.59 -21.61 -2.09
C GLN A 117 1.57 -22.73 -1.88
N ILE A 118 0.33 -22.53 -2.32
CA ILE A 118 -0.73 -23.56 -2.29
C ILE A 118 -0.35 -24.76 -3.16
N ILE A 119 0.19 -24.53 -4.35
CA ILE A 119 0.70 -25.60 -5.23
C ILE A 119 1.81 -26.41 -4.53
N GLN A 120 2.74 -25.73 -3.85
CA GLN A 120 3.81 -26.39 -3.11
C GLN A 120 3.28 -27.23 -1.95
N LEU A 121 2.37 -26.67 -1.15
CA LEU A 121 1.78 -27.33 0.02
C LEU A 121 0.87 -28.50 -0.37
N THR A 122 -0.04 -28.28 -1.32
CA THR A 122 -1.05 -29.28 -1.71
C THR A 122 -0.54 -30.36 -2.67
N GLY A 123 0.70 -30.24 -3.13
CA GLY A 123 1.39 -31.30 -3.86
C GLY A 123 2.34 -32.13 -2.97
N ALA A 124 2.21 -32.02 -1.65
CA ALA A 124 2.90 -32.83 -0.66
C ALA A 124 1.91 -33.51 0.31
N TYR A 125 2.41 -34.41 1.16
CA TYR A 125 1.63 -35.00 2.25
C TYR A 125 1.15 -33.90 3.22
N PRO A 126 -0.11 -33.93 3.71
CA PRO A 126 -1.10 -35.01 3.61
C PRO A 126 -2.02 -34.98 2.38
N PHE A 127 -1.86 -34.02 1.48
CA PHE A 127 -2.76 -33.83 0.32
C PHE A 127 -2.52 -34.84 -0.80
N VAL A 128 -1.30 -35.36 -0.90
CA VAL A 128 -0.93 -36.49 -1.79
C VAL A 128 -0.13 -37.54 -1.00
N PRO A 129 -0.04 -38.80 -1.46
CA PRO A 129 0.74 -39.83 -0.79
C PRO A 129 2.21 -39.42 -0.57
N LYS A 130 2.80 -39.88 0.53
CA LYS A 130 4.21 -39.60 0.83
C LYS A 130 5.10 -40.13 -0.30
N GLY A 131 6.06 -39.32 -0.75
CA GLY A 131 6.97 -39.67 -1.84
C GLY A 131 6.43 -39.41 -3.24
N THR A 132 5.17 -38.99 -3.40
CA THR A 132 4.63 -38.55 -4.69
C THR A 132 5.35 -37.25 -5.13
N PRO A 133 5.91 -37.19 -6.35
CA PRO A 133 6.42 -35.94 -6.91
C PRO A 133 5.32 -34.88 -6.95
N ASN A 134 5.66 -33.62 -6.68
CA ASN A 134 4.70 -32.54 -6.78
C ASN A 134 4.42 -32.20 -8.26
N TYR A 135 3.53 -32.97 -8.89
CA TYR A 135 3.16 -32.79 -10.30
C TYR A 135 2.51 -31.44 -10.57
N LYS A 136 1.83 -30.84 -9.59
CA LYS A 136 1.27 -29.48 -9.74
C LYS A 136 2.38 -28.45 -9.95
N LYS A 137 3.47 -28.55 -9.17
CA LYS A 137 4.67 -27.70 -9.33
C LYS A 137 5.40 -28.02 -10.64
N ILE A 138 5.57 -29.31 -10.98
CA ILE A 138 6.25 -29.73 -12.22
C ILE A 138 5.52 -29.23 -13.47
N ASN A 139 4.18 -29.26 -13.44
CA ASN A 139 3.35 -28.85 -14.56
C ASN A 139 3.00 -27.35 -14.55
N TYR A 140 3.44 -26.59 -13.55
CA TYR A 140 3.19 -25.15 -13.51
C TYR A 140 4.00 -24.46 -14.60
N LYS A 141 3.30 -23.79 -15.51
CA LYS A 141 3.92 -23.11 -16.64
C LYS A 141 4.25 -21.67 -16.24
N ILE A 142 5.54 -21.35 -16.19
CA ILE A 142 6.03 -19.99 -15.93
C ILE A 142 5.89 -19.19 -17.23
N ASP A 143 4.94 -18.26 -17.27
CA ASP A 143 4.61 -17.49 -18.47
C ASP A 143 4.89 -16.00 -18.35
N THR A 144 4.85 -15.48 -17.12
CA THR A 144 4.97 -14.04 -16.86
C THR A 144 6.18 -13.71 -16.00
N PHE A 145 6.54 -12.42 -16.00
CA PHE A 145 7.54 -11.91 -15.07
C PHE A 145 7.09 -12.07 -13.60
N ILE A 146 5.79 -11.94 -13.35
CA ILE A 146 5.19 -12.17 -12.03
C ILE A 146 5.39 -13.63 -11.59
N ASP A 147 5.20 -14.61 -12.48
CA ASP A 147 5.46 -16.02 -12.17
C ASP A 147 6.93 -16.23 -11.77
N SER A 148 7.85 -15.61 -12.51
CA SER A 148 9.29 -15.73 -12.25
C SER A 148 9.70 -15.12 -10.89
N LEU A 149 9.13 -13.96 -10.55
CA LEU A 149 9.32 -13.33 -9.25
C LEU A 149 8.71 -14.17 -8.13
N SER A 150 7.48 -14.66 -8.32
CA SER A 150 6.77 -15.49 -7.35
C SER A 150 7.56 -16.75 -7.02
N LEU A 151 8.13 -17.41 -8.03
CA LEU A 151 8.96 -18.59 -7.82
C LEU A 151 10.23 -18.25 -7.03
N SER A 152 10.88 -17.13 -7.34
CA SER A 152 12.07 -16.65 -6.61
C SER A 152 11.75 -16.38 -5.13
N VAL A 153 10.57 -15.85 -4.83
CA VAL A 153 10.11 -15.64 -3.44
C VAL A 153 9.88 -16.99 -2.74
N ILE A 154 9.16 -17.91 -3.37
CA ILE A 154 8.84 -19.23 -2.80
C ILE A 154 10.10 -20.07 -2.56
N ASN A 155 11.09 -19.97 -3.44
CA ASN A 155 12.38 -20.63 -3.28
C ASN A 155 13.30 -19.92 -2.27
N LYS A 156 12.90 -18.74 -1.76
CA LYS A 156 13.66 -17.88 -0.84
C LYS A 156 14.94 -17.29 -1.46
N ASP A 157 14.98 -17.16 -2.77
CA ASP A 157 16.07 -16.50 -3.50
C ASP A 157 16.01 -14.99 -3.30
N ILE A 158 14.80 -14.44 -3.21
CA ILE A 158 14.54 -13.03 -2.91
C ILE A 158 13.45 -12.90 -1.84
N LYS A 159 13.41 -11.75 -1.17
CA LYS A 159 12.33 -11.41 -0.24
C LYS A 159 11.10 -10.89 -1.00
N TRP A 160 9.94 -10.94 -0.35
CA TRP A 160 8.68 -10.42 -0.88
C TRP A 160 8.80 -8.94 -1.27
N GLU A 161 9.41 -8.11 -0.42
CA GLU A 161 9.62 -6.68 -0.68
C GLU A 161 10.51 -6.47 -1.92
N THR A 162 11.54 -7.30 -2.09
CA THR A 162 12.42 -7.24 -3.26
C THR A 162 11.68 -7.60 -4.54
N ALA A 163 10.74 -8.55 -4.48
CA ALA A 163 9.90 -8.89 -5.62
C ALA A 163 8.98 -7.71 -6.02
N HIS A 164 8.34 -7.05 -5.06
CA HIS A 164 7.54 -5.84 -5.33
C HIS A 164 8.39 -4.70 -5.89
N VAL A 165 9.59 -4.45 -5.35
CA VAL A 165 10.50 -3.43 -5.92
C VAL A 165 10.88 -3.76 -7.36
N ASN A 166 11.27 -5.01 -7.66
CA ASN A 166 11.62 -5.42 -9.01
C ASN A 166 10.44 -5.29 -9.99
N LEU A 167 9.22 -5.58 -9.54
CA LEU A 167 8.02 -5.42 -10.34
C LEU A 167 7.66 -3.94 -10.55
N ALA A 168 7.76 -3.12 -9.50
CA ALA A 168 7.57 -1.68 -9.56
C ALA A 168 8.55 -1.04 -10.55
N GLU A 169 9.84 -1.39 -10.49
CA GLU A 169 10.85 -0.88 -11.43
C GLU A 169 10.56 -1.28 -12.87
N ARG A 170 10.07 -2.51 -13.09
CA ARG A 170 9.63 -2.93 -14.43
C ARG A 170 8.47 -2.08 -14.94
N TYR A 171 7.47 -1.82 -14.10
CA TYR A 171 6.34 -0.97 -14.47
C TYR A 171 6.77 0.48 -14.75
N TYR A 172 7.66 1.03 -13.92
CA TYR A 172 8.25 2.35 -14.11
C TYR A 172 8.95 2.46 -15.47
N ASN A 173 9.81 1.49 -15.81
CA ASN A 173 10.53 1.45 -17.08
C ASN A 173 9.61 1.29 -18.31
N GLN A 174 8.39 0.80 -18.11
CA GLN A 174 7.36 0.70 -19.15
C GLN A 174 6.49 1.97 -19.25
N GLY A 175 6.70 2.95 -18.37
CA GLY A 175 5.82 4.12 -18.24
C GLY A 175 4.46 3.80 -17.60
N ASN A 176 4.29 2.61 -17.02
CA ASN A 176 3.08 2.23 -16.31
C ASN A 176 3.14 2.71 -14.86
N PHE A 177 2.97 4.02 -14.66
CA PHE A 177 3.11 4.65 -13.35
C PHE A 177 2.01 4.22 -12.36
N GLU A 178 0.81 3.89 -12.84
CA GLU A 178 -0.27 3.39 -11.98
C GLU A 178 0.14 2.09 -11.27
N ASN A 179 0.62 1.08 -12.02
CA ASN A 179 1.04 -0.17 -11.40
C ASN A 179 2.35 -0.01 -10.62
N PHE A 180 3.26 0.88 -11.05
CA PHE A 180 4.44 1.22 -10.25
C PHE A 180 4.05 1.73 -8.85
N ILE A 181 3.10 2.65 -8.77
CA ILE A 181 2.60 3.18 -7.50
C ILE A 181 1.97 2.05 -6.67
N LYS A 182 1.09 1.24 -7.27
CA LYS A 182 0.42 0.12 -6.56
C LYS A 182 1.42 -0.86 -5.91
N GLU A 183 2.47 -1.25 -6.64
CA GLU A 183 3.48 -2.17 -6.11
C GLU A 183 4.29 -1.54 -4.95
N ALA A 184 4.64 -0.26 -5.05
CA ALA A 184 5.34 0.45 -3.96
C ALA A 184 4.44 0.70 -2.75
N GLU A 185 3.17 1.05 -2.98
CA GLU A 185 2.16 1.24 -1.93
C GLU A 185 1.89 -0.04 -1.15
N THR A 186 1.93 -1.19 -1.81
CA THR A 186 1.77 -2.50 -1.15
C THR A 186 2.82 -2.68 -0.04
N ILE A 187 4.08 -2.32 -0.31
CA ILE A 187 5.16 -2.36 0.69
C ILE A 187 4.91 -1.32 1.81
N ILE A 188 4.46 -0.11 1.44
CA ILE A 188 4.16 0.95 2.40
C ILE A 188 3.03 0.53 3.35
N GLN A 189 1.98 -0.11 2.85
CA GLN A 189 0.83 -0.49 3.66
C GLN A 189 1.15 -1.62 4.64
N GLU A 190 2.04 -2.55 4.24
CA GLU A 190 2.56 -3.57 5.14
C GLU A 190 3.44 -2.97 6.26
N ARG A 191 4.21 -1.91 5.95
CA ARG A 191 5.07 -1.21 6.92
C ARG A 191 4.95 0.32 6.83
N PRO A 192 3.87 0.92 7.38
CA PRO A 192 3.56 2.34 7.18
C PRO A 192 4.60 3.32 7.72
N TYR A 193 5.43 2.88 8.66
CA TYR A 193 6.48 3.67 9.33
C TYR A 193 7.90 3.31 8.86
N PHE A 194 8.02 2.56 7.76
CA PHE A 194 9.29 2.28 7.12
C PHE A 194 9.52 3.27 5.99
N ASP A 195 10.63 4.00 6.03
CA ASP A 195 10.95 5.16 5.19
C ASP A 195 11.40 4.80 3.77
N GLN A 196 12.22 3.76 3.62
CA GLN A 196 12.84 3.41 2.34
C GLN A 196 11.84 3.22 1.18
N PRO A 197 10.66 2.59 1.35
CA PRO A 197 9.66 2.49 0.29
C PRO A 197 9.08 3.83 -0.14
N TYR A 198 8.92 4.78 0.81
CA TYR A 198 8.49 6.15 0.48
C TYR A 198 9.57 6.86 -0.34
N GLU A 199 10.83 6.81 0.10
CA GLU A 199 11.93 7.47 -0.63
C GLU A 199 12.09 6.91 -2.05
N PHE A 200 11.95 5.59 -2.22
CA PHE A 200 11.92 4.93 -3.52
C PHE A 200 10.77 5.45 -4.41
N LEU A 201 9.55 5.45 -3.88
CA LEU A 201 8.36 5.90 -4.61
C LEU A 201 8.48 7.37 -5.02
N ILE A 202 8.80 8.24 -4.07
CA ILE A 202 8.91 9.69 -4.24
C ILE A 202 9.97 10.02 -5.29
N THR A 203 11.17 9.43 -5.18
CA THR A 203 12.27 9.71 -6.11
C THR A 203 11.86 9.39 -7.54
N LYS A 204 11.28 8.20 -7.77
CA LYS A 204 10.83 7.79 -9.11
C LYS A 204 9.71 8.68 -9.65
N LEU A 205 8.72 9.04 -8.83
CA LEU A 205 7.64 9.94 -9.26
C LEU A 205 8.18 11.31 -9.68
N VAL A 206 9.09 11.87 -8.89
CA VAL A 206 9.74 13.14 -9.20
C VAL A 206 10.58 13.05 -10.48
N ASP A 207 11.39 12.00 -10.63
CA ASP A 207 12.21 11.78 -11.83
C ASP A 207 11.35 11.67 -13.11
N ALA A 208 10.15 11.10 -12.99
CA ALA A 208 9.18 11.00 -14.07
C ALA A 208 8.30 12.26 -14.24
N GLY A 209 8.46 13.28 -13.40
CA GLY A 209 7.72 14.54 -13.47
C GLY A 209 6.35 14.54 -12.76
N PHE A 210 5.97 13.44 -12.10
CA PHE A 210 4.72 13.29 -11.33
C PHE A 210 4.88 13.88 -9.91
N VAL A 211 5.25 15.16 -9.87
CA VAL A 211 5.56 15.90 -8.63
C VAL A 211 4.33 16.00 -7.71
N ASN A 212 3.14 16.15 -8.28
CA ASN A 212 1.89 16.26 -7.53
C ASN A 212 1.54 14.96 -6.80
N GLU A 213 1.71 13.85 -7.49
CA GLU A 213 1.46 12.50 -7.00
C GLU A 213 2.42 12.11 -5.88
N ALA A 214 3.64 12.69 -5.85
CA ALA A 214 4.60 12.46 -4.77
C ALA A 214 4.25 13.17 -3.45
N ILE A 215 3.49 14.28 -3.49
CA ILE A 215 3.23 15.13 -2.32
C ILE A 215 2.51 14.40 -1.17
N PRO A 216 1.46 13.59 -1.39
CA PRO A 216 0.82 12.83 -0.32
C PRO A 216 1.79 11.88 0.40
N TYR A 217 2.68 11.22 -0.33
CA TYR A 217 3.69 10.33 0.25
C TYR A 217 4.77 11.10 0.99
N LEU A 218 5.16 12.27 0.48
CA LEU A 218 6.06 13.18 1.16
C LEU A 218 5.50 13.68 2.50
N TYR A 219 4.21 14.03 2.56
CA TYR A 219 3.56 14.39 3.82
C TYR A 219 3.48 13.22 4.80
N LYS A 220 3.13 12.02 4.32
CA LYS A 220 3.14 10.80 5.14
C LYS A 220 4.54 10.54 5.71
N LEU A 221 5.57 10.53 4.86
CA LEU A 221 6.96 10.35 5.27
C LEU A 221 7.39 11.39 6.31
N TYR A 222 7.15 12.67 6.05
CA TYR A 222 7.48 13.75 6.97
C TYR A 222 6.77 13.60 8.33
N SER A 223 5.52 13.12 8.35
CA SER A 223 4.73 13.00 9.58
C SER A 223 5.34 12.07 10.62
N PHE A 224 6.04 11.01 10.19
CA PHE A 224 6.70 10.07 11.10
C PHE A 224 8.23 10.17 11.08
N LYS A 225 8.83 10.70 10.01
CA LYS A 225 10.27 10.91 9.87
C LYS A 225 10.57 12.25 9.17
N PRO A 226 10.57 13.38 9.91
CA PRO A 226 11.16 14.61 9.41
C PRO A 226 12.64 14.39 9.08
N SER A 227 13.03 14.62 7.82
CA SER A 227 14.40 14.44 7.34
C SER A 227 14.74 15.49 6.29
N TYR A 228 16.03 15.61 5.96
CA TYR A 228 16.47 16.45 4.84
C TYR A 228 15.75 16.04 3.54
N PHE A 229 15.69 14.74 3.23
CA PHE A 229 15.00 14.23 2.04
C PHE A 229 13.54 14.69 2.01
N ALA A 230 12.78 14.44 3.08
CA ALA A 230 11.35 14.78 3.12
C ALA A 230 11.11 16.29 3.04
N THR A 231 11.88 17.09 3.81
CA THR A 231 11.72 18.55 3.85
C THR A 231 12.16 19.22 2.56
N LYS A 232 13.29 18.80 1.97
CA LYS A 232 13.77 19.29 0.66
C LYS A 232 12.73 19.04 -0.42
N TRP A 233 12.26 17.80 -0.55
CA TRP A 233 11.32 17.44 -1.61
C TRP A 233 9.93 18.04 -1.38
N LEU A 234 9.40 18.09 -0.14
CA LEU A 234 8.17 18.85 0.14
C LEU A 234 8.32 20.31 -0.29
N GLY A 235 9.39 20.96 0.17
CA GLY A 235 9.68 22.34 -0.14
C GLY A 235 9.76 22.63 -1.64
N GLN A 236 10.47 21.79 -2.38
CA GLN A 236 10.64 21.91 -3.83
C GLN A 236 9.33 21.62 -4.59
N SER A 237 8.60 20.55 -4.23
CA SER A 237 7.33 20.20 -4.87
C SER A 237 6.27 21.28 -4.66
N LEU A 238 6.20 21.86 -3.47
CA LEU A 238 5.29 22.98 -3.18
C LEU A 238 5.69 24.27 -3.90
N LEU A 239 7.00 24.52 -4.09
CA LEU A 239 7.49 25.64 -4.89
C LEU A 239 7.03 25.52 -6.35
N TYR A 240 7.18 24.32 -6.91
CA TYR A 240 6.72 23.99 -8.26
C TYR A 240 5.21 24.22 -8.42
N ASN A 241 4.42 23.86 -7.40
CA ASN A 241 2.98 24.06 -7.35
C ASN A 241 2.55 25.49 -6.99
N ARG A 242 3.49 26.43 -6.84
CA ARG A 242 3.22 27.82 -6.45
C ARG A 242 2.59 27.98 -5.07
N ASP A 243 2.64 26.96 -4.23
CA ASP A 243 2.34 27.08 -2.80
C ASP A 243 3.58 27.62 -2.09
N TYR A 244 3.89 28.89 -2.39
CA TYR A 244 5.09 29.57 -1.92
C TYR A 244 5.16 29.63 -0.40
N LYS A 245 4.01 29.76 0.27
CA LYS A 245 3.94 29.87 1.72
C LYS A 245 4.35 28.56 2.40
N ASN A 246 3.79 27.42 1.98
CA ASN A 246 4.16 26.13 2.57
C ASN A 246 5.54 25.68 2.07
N SER A 247 5.90 25.97 0.82
CA SER A 247 7.26 25.75 0.32
C SER A 247 8.31 26.42 1.20
N LEU A 248 8.11 27.70 1.54
CA LEU A 248 9.00 28.44 2.41
C LEU A 248 9.16 27.79 3.79
N LYS A 249 8.07 27.27 4.37
CA LYS A 249 8.12 26.55 5.65
C LYS A 249 9.10 25.37 5.58
N TYR A 250 8.94 24.48 4.60
CA TYR A 250 9.74 23.26 4.51
C TYR A 250 11.17 23.51 4.02
N LEU A 251 11.39 24.46 3.11
CA LEU A 251 12.74 24.81 2.66
C LEU A 251 13.56 25.49 3.75
N ARG A 252 12.93 26.28 4.63
CA ARG A 252 13.60 26.84 5.82
C ARG A 252 14.04 25.75 6.80
N GLU A 253 13.27 24.67 6.91
CA GLU A 253 13.65 23.50 7.71
C GLU A 253 14.77 22.71 7.02
N ALA A 254 14.66 22.49 5.70
CA ALA A 254 15.63 21.75 4.90
C ALA A 254 17.06 22.32 4.99
N VAL A 255 17.21 23.65 5.00
CA VAL A 255 18.54 24.31 5.11
C VAL A 255 19.18 24.22 6.50
N LEU A 256 18.48 23.70 7.51
CA LEU A 256 19.03 23.45 8.84
C LEU A 256 19.74 22.10 8.93
N PHE A 257 19.52 21.20 7.97
CA PHE A 257 20.21 19.91 7.90
C PHE A 257 21.63 20.08 7.33
N SER A 258 22.56 19.23 7.76
CA SER A 258 23.95 19.25 7.29
C SER A 258 24.10 18.92 5.80
N GLU A 259 23.15 18.20 5.24
CA GLU A 259 23.08 17.72 3.87
C GLU A 259 22.56 18.80 2.90
N ALA A 260 22.16 19.98 3.40
CA ALA A 260 21.65 21.08 2.61
C ALA A 260 22.64 21.49 1.50
N ASP A 261 22.19 21.33 0.26
CA ASP A 261 22.99 21.60 -0.94
C ASP A 261 22.69 22.96 -1.57
N SER A 262 23.50 23.34 -2.56
CA SER A 262 23.31 24.58 -3.34
C SER A 262 21.89 24.67 -3.92
N GLN A 263 21.33 23.57 -4.42
CA GLN A 263 19.99 23.55 -5.00
C GLN A 263 18.90 23.86 -3.97
N THR A 264 19.04 23.39 -2.73
CA THR A 264 18.09 23.66 -1.64
C THR A 264 18.09 25.14 -1.27
N TRP A 265 19.28 25.76 -1.19
CA TRP A 265 19.40 27.21 -0.98
C TRP A 265 18.86 28.02 -2.16
N TYR A 266 19.07 27.57 -3.39
CA TYR A 266 18.47 28.18 -4.58
C TYR A 266 16.93 28.13 -4.53
N ASN A 267 16.36 26.97 -4.21
CA ASN A 267 14.92 26.79 -4.06
C ASN A 267 14.37 27.70 -2.95
N LEU A 268 15.08 27.80 -1.81
CA LEU A 268 14.71 28.69 -0.71
C LEU A 268 14.71 30.16 -1.15
N GLY A 269 15.69 30.58 -1.97
CA GLY A 269 15.73 31.90 -2.58
C GLY A 269 14.50 32.18 -3.44
N GLY A 270 14.09 31.21 -4.26
CA GLY A 270 12.83 31.27 -5.02
C GLY A 270 11.60 31.39 -4.14
N ALA A 271 11.50 30.59 -3.09
CA ALA A 271 10.38 30.65 -2.16
C ALA A 271 10.30 32.01 -1.44
N TYR A 272 11.43 32.57 -0.99
CA TYR A 272 11.48 33.92 -0.41
C TYR A 272 11.04 34.99 -1.43
N TYR A 273 11.55 34.93 -2.67
CA TYR A 273 11.23 35.89 -3.72
C TYR A 273 9.72 35.92 -4.02
N TYR A 274 9.09 34.76 -4.22
CA TYR A 274 7.66 34.67 -4.51
C TYR A 274 6.76 35.01 -3.31
N ASN A 275 7.30 35.01 -2.08
CA ASN A 275 6.62 35.57 -0.90
C ASN A 275 6.92 37.07 -0.68
N GLY A 276 7.61 37.75 -1.60
CA GLY A 276 7.94 39.18 -1.50
C GLY A 276 9.10 39.51 -0.53
N GLN A 277 9.81 38.49 -0.04
CA GLN A 277 10.91 38.62 0.92
C GLN A 277 12.26 38.76 0.18
N ILE A 278 12.42 39.89 -0.51
CA ILE A 278 13.52 40.10 -1.48
C ILE A 278 14.92 40.04 -0.85
N LYS A 279 15.09 40.59 0.37
CA LYS A 279 16.39 40.59 1.05
C LYS A 279 16.82 39.17 1.43
N GLU A 280 15.88 38.39 1.93
CA GLU A 280 16.05 37.00 2.31
C GLU A 280 16.31 36.12 1.09
N ALA A 281 15.65 36.41 -0.04
CA ALA A 281 15.89 35.75 -1.32
C ALA A 281 17.34 35.92 -1.79
N LEU A 282 17.84 37.16 -1.78
CA LEU A 282 19.25 37.46 -2.13
C LEU A 282 20.22 36.75 -1.20
N ASN A 283 19.96 36.73 0.11
CA ASN A 283 20.80 36.02 1.07
C ASN A 283 20.83 34.50 0.80
N ALA A 284 19.67 33.89 0.55
CA ALA A 284 19.59 32.46 0.23
C ALA A 284 20.33 32.14 -1.09
N LEU A 285 20.19 32.98 -2.11
CA LEU A 285 20.94 32.84 -3.37
C LEU A 285 22.45 33.02 -3.18
N THR A 286 22.88 33.95 -2.31
CA THR A 286 24.30 34.07 -1.93
C THR A 286 24.82 32.79 -1.27
N ASN A 287 24.06 32.19 -0.34
CA ASN A 287 24.43 30.90 0.25
C ASN A 287 24.51 29.77 -0.80
N SER A 288 23.55 29.74 -1.74
CA SER A 288 23.59 28.81 -2.88
C SER A 288 24.87 28.95 -3.71
N LEU A 289 25.28 30.18 -4.03
CA LEU A 289 26.47 30.49 -4.82
C LEU A 289 27.78 30.28 -4.04
N ASN A 290 27.77 30.43 -2.71
CA ASN A 290 28.92 30.09 -1.87
C ASN A 290 29.19 28.58 -1.87
N LEU A 291 28.15 27.75 -1.91
CA LEU A 291 28.27 26.29 -1.99
C LEU A 291 28.61 25.80 -3.40
N ASN A 292 28.07 26.45 -4.43
CA ASN A 292 28.39 26.17 -5.82
C ASN A 292 28.43 27.47 -6.65
N PRO A 293 29.62 28.06 -6.83
CA PRO A 293 29.77 29.29 -7.61
C PRO A 293 29.37 29.16 -9.08
N ASP A 294 29.38 27.94 -9.63
CA ASP A 294 29.07 27.65 -11.04
C ASP A 294 27.57 27.40 -11.27
N ASN A 295 26.73 27.51 -10.23
CA ASN A 295 25.28 27.39 -10.36
C ASN A 295 24.72 28.61 -11.14
N LYS A 296 24.69 28.48 -12.47
CA LYS A 296 24.23 29.52 -13.38
C LYS A 296 22.79 29.97 -13.09
N LEU A 297 21.90 29.04 -12.74
CA LEU A 297 20.51 29.38 -12.40
C LEU A 297 20.44 30.31 -11.18
N ALA A 298 21.23 30.03 -10.13
CA ALA A 298 21.29 30.88 -8.95
C ALA A 298 21.91 32.25 -9.24
N LYS A 299 22.95 32.29 -10.09
CA LYS A 299 23.62 33.54 -10.50
C LYS A 299 22.67 34.43 -11.30
N ASP A 300 22.07 33.88 -12.35
CA ASP A 300 21.15 34.60 -13.23
C ASP A 300 19.96 35.14 -12.41
N PHE A 301 19.44 34.35 -11.47
CA PHE A 301 18.34 34.78 -10.62
C PHE A 301 18.74 35.90 -9.63
N TYR A 302 19.93 35.80 -9.02
CA TYR A 302 20.46 36.85 -8.15
C TYR A 302 20.63 38.18 -8.91
N GLU A 303 21.24 38.13 -10.09
CA GLU A 303 21.43 39.31 -10.95
C GLU A 303 20.09 39.91 -11.39
N GLN A 304 19.12 39.07 -11.74
CA GLN A 304 17.77 39.52 -12.09
C GLN A 304 17.13 40.30 -10.95
N ILE A 305 17.15 39.78 -9.71
CA ILE A 305 16.58 40.48 -8.55
C ILE A 305 17.30 41.82 -8.30
N MET A 306 18.63 41.85 -8.40
CA MET A 306 19.42 43.07 -8.20
C MET A 306 19.18 44.14 -9.27
N SER A 307 18.76 43.73 -10.46
CA SER A 307 18.44 44.63 -11.58
C SER A 307 17.04 45.26 -11.48
N LEU A 308 16.18 44.78 -10.57
CA LEU A 308 14.83 45.32 -10.41
C LEU A 308 14.88 46.76 -9.87
N PRO A 309 14.05 47.67 -10.40
CA PRO A 309 13.93 49.02 -9.86
C PRO A 309 13.44 48.99 -8.41
N LYS A 310 14.06 49.81 -7.57
CA LYS A 310 13.77 49.95 -6.13
C LYS A 310 12.47 50.69 -5.88
#